data_AF-T1A2Y8-F1
#
_entry.id   AF-T1A2Y8-F1
#
_cell.length_a   1.000
_cell.length_b   1.000
_cell.length_c   1.000
_cell.angle_alpha   90.00
_cell.angle_beta   90.00
_cell.angle_gamma   90.00
#
_symmetry.space_group_name_H-M   'P 1'
#
loop_
_entity.id
_entity.type
_entity.pdbx_description
1 polymer ?
#
loop_
_entity_poly.entity_id
_entity_poly.type
_entity_poly.pdbx_seq_one_letter_code
_entity_poly.pdbx_strand_id
1 'polypeptide(L)' 'AEQVLPVLTRGGTEPCYWIIDDTGFPKKGTHSVGVARQYCGQTGKTDNCRVAVSLSLATDSNSLPLAWQL' A
#
# COMPACT_ATOMS: atom_id res chain seq x y z
N ALA A 1 8.03 -3.19 11.93
CA ALA A 1 7.55 -4.58 11.77
C ALA A 1 8.24 -5.58 12.69
N GLU A 2 9.56 -5.48 12.88
CA GLU A 2 10.40 -6.50 13.53
C GLU A 2 9.92 -6.98 14.92
N GLN A 3 9.43 -6.08 15.78
CA GLN A 3 8.95 -6.46 17.11
C GLN A 3 7.56 -7.10 17.12
N VAL A 4 6.73 -6.79 16.12
CA VAL A 4 5.30 -7.20 16.07
C VAL A 4 5.13 -8.46 15.23
N LEU A 5 5.95 -8.62 14.19
CA LEU A 5 5.84 -9.71 13.24
C LEU A 5 5.89 -11.10 13.89
N PRO A 6 6.80 -11.41 14.84
CA PRO A 6 6.81 -12.71 15.51
C PRO A 6 5.54 -13.00 16.32
N VAL A 7 4.92 -11.97 16.90
CA VAL A 7 3.67 -12.12 17.67
C VAL A 7 2.49 -12.33 16.73
N LEU A 8 2.40 -11.52 15.68
CA LEU A 8 1.31 -11.57 14.70
C LEU A 8 1.28 -12.91 13.96
N THR A 9 2.44 -13.47 13.60
CA THR A 9 2.53 -14.75 12.89
C THR A 9 2.59 -15.97 13.83
N ARG A 10 2.51 -15.77 15.16
CA ARG A 10 2.80 -16.78 16.19
C ARG A 10 4.07 -17.58 15.90
N GLY A 11 5.16 -16.86 15.66
CA GLY A 11 6.44 -17.47 15.31
C GLY A 11 6.44 -18.20 13.97
N GLY A 12 5.55 -17.83 13.04
CA GLY A 12 5.40 -18.43 11.72
C GLY A 12 4.44 -19.63 11.66
N THR A 13 3.65 -19.89 12.71
CA THR A 13 2.68 -20.99 12.74
C THR A 13 1.28 -20.59 12.27
N GLU A 14 0.96 -19.29 12.27
CA GLU A 14 -0.31 -18.78 11.73
C GLU A 14 -0.25 -18.64 10.20
N PRO A 15 -1.32 -19.02 9.47
CA PRO A 15 -1.48 -18.66 8.07
C PRO A 15 -1.38 -17.15 7.88
N CYS A 16 -0.58 -16.74 6.90
CA CYS A 16 -0.35 -15.34 6.58
C CYS A 16 -0.65 -15.05 5.11
N TYR A 17 -1.13 -13.85 4.84
CA TYR A 17 -1.48 -13.36 3.52
C TYR A 17 -0.73 -12.07 3.23
N TRP A 18 -0.19 -11.96 2.03
CA TRP A 18 0.40 -10.73 1.54
C TRP A 18 -0.69 -9.87 0.91
N ILE A 19 -0.83 -8.65 1.40
CA ILE A 19 -1.73 -7.65 0.83
C ILE A 19 -0.85 -6.60 0.16
N ILE A 20 -1.06 -6.45 -1.15
CA ILE A 20 -0.48 -5.38 -1.94
C ILE A 20 -1.64 -4.46 -2.32
N ASP A 21 -1.52 -3.19 -1.97
CA ASP A 21 -2.55 -2.18 -2.25
C ASP A 21 -1.92 -0.90 -2.81
N ASP A 22 -2.59 -0.31 -3.79
CA ASP A 22 -2.20 0.96 -4.39
C ASP A 22 -3.06 2.12 -3.89
N THR A 23 -2.42 3.21 -3.48
CA THR A 23 -3.09 4.44 -3.08
C THR A 23 -2.75 5.55 -4.08
N GLY A 24 -3.73 5.92 -4.89
CA GLY A 24 -3.61 7.01 -5.85
C GLY A 24 -3.77 8.39 -5.20
N PHE A 25 -2.84 9.31 -5.48
CA PHE A 25 -2.85 10.72 -5.10
C PHE A 25 -3.08 11.60 -6.34
N PRO A 26 -4.33 12.04 -6.61
CA PRO A 26 -4.62 12.89 -7.76
C PRO A 26 -3.83 14.20 -7.69
N LYS A 27 -3.33 14.65 -8.85
CA LYS A 27 -2.57 15.90 -8.96
C LYS A 27 -3.10 16.73 -10.11
N LYS A 28 -3.32 18.02 -9.86
CA LYS A 28 -3.84 19.00 -10.83
C LYS A 28 -3.16 20.34 -10.66
N GLY A 29 -3.21 21.17 -11.70
CA GLY A 29 -2.57 22.49 -11.73
C GLY A 29 -1.15 22.47 -12.30
N THR A 30 -0.54 23.66 -12.42
CA THR A 30 0.73 23.90 -13.12
C THR A 30 1.98 23.66 -12.28
N HIS A 31 1.83 23.43 -10.97
CA HIS A 31 2.94 23.27 -10.03
C HIS A 31 3.07 21.83 -9.49
N SER A 32 2.39 20.86 -10.10
CA SER A 32 2.50 19.45 -9.72
C SER A 32 3.74 18.83 -10.38
N VAL A 33 4.62 18.21 -9.58
CA VAL A 33 5.85 17.54 -10.02
C VAL A 33 5.81 16.04 -9.73
N GLY A 34 6.60 15.25 -10.48
CA GLY A 34 6.75 13.81 -10.26
C GLY A 34 5.46 13.02 -10.47
N VAL A 35 4.60 13.45 -11.39
CA VAL A 35 3.33 12.81 -11.73
C VAL A 35 3.41 12.12 -13.09
N ALA A 36 2.63 11.07 -13.25
CA ALA A 36 2.42 10.42 -14.54
C ALA A 36 0.92 10.18 -14.76
N ARG A 37 0.53 10.00 -16.03
CA ARG A 37 -0.80 9.53 -16.38
C ARG A 37 -0.91 8.04 -16.10
N GLN A 38 -1.64 7.67 -15.06
CA GLN A 38 -1.83 6.28 -14.64
C GLN A 38 -3.18 6.13 -13.93
N TYR A 39 -3.61 4.89 -13.66
CA TYR A 39 -4.86 4.66 -12.94
C TYR A 39 -4.74 5.22 -11.53
N CYS A 40 -5.71 6.04 -11.13
CA CYS A 40 -5.78 6.60 -9.80
C CYS A 40 -7.00 6.02 -9.10
N GLY A 41 -6.78 5.08 -8.17
CA GLY A 41 -7.85 4.42 -7.40
C GLY A 41 -8.84 5.40 -6.77
N GLN A 42 -8.34 6.51 -6.19
CA GLN A 42 -9.20 7.55 -5.59
C GLN A 42 -10.19 8.19 -6.58
N THR A 43 -9.82 8.34 -7.85
CA THR A 43 -10.70 8.96 -8.87
C THR A 43 -11.38 7.95 -9.79
N GLY A 44 -11.04 6.66 -9.66
CA GLY A 44 -11.60 5.57 -10.46
C GLY A 44 -11.24 5.62 -11.95
N LYS A 45 -10.21 6.38 -12.34
CA LYS A 45 -9.85 6.59 -13.75
C LYS A 45 -8.36 6.84 -13.93
N THR A 46 -7.92 6.78 -15.19
CA THR A 46 -6.58 7.22 -15.59
C THR A 46 -6.49 8.74 -15.59
N ASP A 47 -5.68 9.31 -14.70
CA ASP A 47 -5.45 10.75 -14.56
C ASP A 47 -3.97 11.01 -14.19
N ASN A 48 -3.57 12.28 -14.12
CA ASN A 48 -2.28 12.63 -13.54
C ASN A 48 -2.33 12.39 -12.03
N CYS A 49 -1.55 11.43 -11.56
CA CYS A 49 -1.44 11.11 -10.14
C CYS A 49 -0.04 10.58 -9.80
N ARG A 50 0.26 10.55 -8.51
CA ARG A 50 1.25 9.62 -7.95
C ARG A 50 0.53 8.44 -7.35
N VAL A 51 1.14 7.28 -7.35
CA VAL A 51 0.54 6.07 -6.79
C VAL A 51 1.55 5.48 -5.83
N ALA A 52 1.20 5.44 -4.53
CA ALA A 52 1.97 4.66 -3.59
C ALA A 52 1.56 3.20 -3.66
N VAL A 53 2.52 2.29 -3.63
CA VAL A 53 2.27 0.87 -3.44
C VAL A 53 2.69 0.49 -2.02
N SER A 54 1.80 -0.18 -1.30
CA SER A 54 2.04 -0.64 0.06
C SER A 54 2.04 -2.16 0.13
N LEU A 55 2.81 -2.69 1.07
CA LEU A 55 2.85 -4.10 1.42
C LEU A 55 2.44 -4.23 2.89
N SER A 56 1.39 -5.00 3.13
CA SER A 56 0.96 -5.41 4.46
C SER A 56 0.96 -6.93 4.56
N LEU A 57 1.21 -7.43 5.76
CA LEU A 57 0.98 -8.83 6.09
C LEU A 57 -0.31 -8.93 6.89
N ALA A 58 -1.16 -9.89 6.55
CA ALA A 58 -2.37 -10.19 7.30
C ALA A 58 -2.36 -11.63 7.79
N THR A 59 -3.06 -11.88 8.88
CA THR A 59 -3.56 -13.19 9.29
C THR A 59 -5.08 -13.13 9.29
N ASP A 60 -5.76 -14.22 9.65
CA ASP A 60 -7.23 -14.23 9.70
C ASP A 60 -7.83 -13.19 10.66
N SER A 61 -7.05 -12.71 11.63
CA SER A 61 -7.53 -11.80 12.69
C SER A 61 -6.82 -10.45 12.74
N ASN A 62 -5.67 -10.29 12.09
CA ASN A 62 -4.81 -9.11 12.25
C ASN A 62 -4.16 -8.69 10.93
N SER A 63 -3.69 -7.45 10.88
CA SER A 63 -2.82 -6.97 9.80
C SER A 63 -1.74 -6.02 10.31
N LEU A 64 -0.61 -5.97 9.60
CA LEU A 64 0.53 -5.13 9.91
C LEU A 64 1.13 -4.55 8.61
N PRO A 65 1.23 -3.21 8.48
CA PRO A 65 1.95 -2.60 7.38
C PRO A 65 3.46 -2.87 7.52
N LEU A 66 4.07 -3.29 6.43
CA LEU A 66 5.49 -3.67 6.39
C LEU A 66 6.35 -2.65 5.67
N ALA A 67 5.90 -2.22 4.48
CA ALA A 67 6.63 -1.29 3.64
C ALA A 67 5.68 -0.53 2.74
N TRP A 68 6.15 0.61 2.22
CA TRP A 68 5.48 1.31 1.14
C TRP A 68 6.50 2.09 0.32
N GLN A 69 6.19 2.34 -0.95
CA GLN A 69 6.96 3.19 -1.82
C GLN A 69 6.01 4.10 -2.61
N LEU A 70 6.50 5.30 -2.93
CA LEU A 70 5.79 6.34 -3.66
C LEU A 70 6.45 6.66 -4.99
#